data_AF-A0A2K3LMU5-F1
#
_entry.id   AF-A0A2K3LMU5-F1
#
_cell.length_a   1.000
_cell.length_b   1.000
_cell.length_c   1.000
_cell.angle_alpha   90.00
_cell.angle_beta   90.00
_cell.angle_gamma   90.00
#
_symmetry.space_group_name_H-M   'P 1'
#
loop_
_entity.id
_entity.type
_entity.pdbx_description
1 polymer ?
#
loop_
_entity_poly.entity_id
_entity_poly.type
_entity_poly.pdbx_seq_one_letter_code
_entity_poly.pdbx_strand_id
1 'polypeptide(L)'
;VERLTSQPAHVFLRRNVFFAHRDFAEVLDAYEKGEKFYLYTGRGPSSEALHLGHLIPFMFTKYLQDAFKVPLVIQLTDDEKFLWKNLTIEECQRLARENAKDIIACGFDISKTFIFNDFDYVGGAFYRNMVQVAKRVTYNQAVGIFGFTGEDHIGKVSFPPVQ
;
A
#
# COMPACT_ATOMS: atom_id res chain seq x y z
N VAL A 1 9.04 17.43 9.48
CA VAL A 1 9.28 17.23 8.03
C VAL A 1 10.13 18.35 7.45
N GLU A 2 9.64 19.59 7.33
CA GLU A 2 10.38 20.71 6.67
C GLU A 2 11.83 20.87 7.15
N ARG A 3 12.03 20.91 8.48
CA ARG A 3 13.37 20.99 9.11
C ARG A 3 14.31 19.89 8.63
N LEU A 4 13.83 18.65 8.51
CA LEU A 4 14.65 17.47 8.23
C LEU A 4 14.90 17.29 6.74
N THR A 5 13.94 17.65 5.89
CA THR A 5 14.01 17.39 4.44
C THR A 5 14.43 18.62 3.63
N SER A 6 14.44 19.82 4.25
CA SER A 6 14.60 21.11 3.56
C SER A 6 13.59 21.32 2.42
N GLN A 7 12.46 20.60 2.44
CA GLN A 7 11.36 20.73 1.50
C GLN A 7 10.17 21.36 2.21
N PRO A 8 9.46 22.34 1.60
CA PRO A 8 8.23 22.86 2.17
C PRO A 8 7.22 21.75 2.47
N ALA A 9 6.45 21.90 3.55
CA ALA A 9 5.42 20.97 3.94
C ALA A 9 4.38 20.90 2.81
N HIS A 10 4.07 19.67 2.39
CA HIS A 10 3.04 19.46 1.38
C HIS A 10 1.73 20.14 1.79
N VAL A 11 0.96 20.64 0.82
CA VAL A 11 -0.31 21.32 1.07
C VAL A 11 -1.28 20.46 1.88
N PHE A 12 -1.19 19.13 1.75
CA PHE A 12 -2.00 18.18 2.52
C PHE A 12 -1.66 18.12 4.02
N LEU A 13 -0.42 18.42 4.41
CA LEU A 13 -0.06 18.62 5.82
C LEU A 13 -0.55 19.98 6.30
N ARG A 14 -0.27 21.05 5.54
CA ARG A 14 -0.64 22.42 5.92
C ARG A 14 -2.14 22.66 6.03
N ARG A 15 -2.96 21.87 5.33
CA ARG A 15 -4.43 21.95 5.32
C ARG A 15 -5.12 20.80 6.06
N ASN A 16 -4.38 20.02 6.86
CA ASN A 16 -4.92 18.88 7.61
C ASN A 16 -5.72 17.88 6.76
N VAL A 17 -5.28 17.63 5.52
CA VAL A 17 -5.82 16.52 4.70
C VAL A 17 -5.22 15.20 5.22
N PHE A 18 -3.90 15.18 5.46
CA PHE A 18 -3.24 14.16 6.29
C PHE A 18 -3.10 14.72 7.70
N PHE A 19 -4.05 14.40 8.58
CA PHE A 19 -4.18 15.02 9.91
C PHE A 19 -3.81 14.10 11.08
N ALA A 20 -3.72 12.78 10.84
CA ALA A 20 -3.44 11.78 11.86
C ALA A 20 -2.23 10.93 11.46
N HIS A 21 -1.51 10.44 12.46
CA HIS A 21 -0.38 9.54 12.28
C HIS A 21 -0.27 8.57 13.45
N ARG A 22 0.52 7.51 13.26
CA ARG A 22 1.04 6.64 14.31
C ARG A 22 2.55 6.54 14.09
N ASP A 23 3.32 6.72 15.15
CA ASP A 23 4.77 6.55 15.19
C ASP A 23 5.57 7.38 14.16
N PHE A 24 4.96 8.39 13.54
CA PHE A 24 5.64 9.24 12.57
C PHE A 24 6.80 10.02 13.19
N ALA A 25 6.69 10.41 14.46
CA ALA A 25 7.80 11.01 15.20
C ALA A 25 9.02 10.06 15.27
N GLU A 26 8.79 8.76 15.49
CA GLU A 26 9.86 7.75 15.55
C GLU A 26 10.56 7.60 14.20
N VAL A 27 9.80 7.64 13.10
CA VAL A 27 10.36 7.64 11.73
C VAL A 27 11.22 8.89 11.50
N LEU A 28 10.78 10.06 11.97
CA LEU A 28 11.55 11.30 11.84
C LEU A 28 12.84 11.27 12.68
N ASP A 29 12.79 10.72 13.89
CA ASP A 29 13.96 10.56 14.76
C ASP A 29 14.97 9.57 14.16
N ALA A 30 14.49 8.44 13.61
CA ALA A 30 15.32 7.48 12.90
C ALA A 30 15.99 8.13 11.67
N TYR A 31 15.23 8.91 10.90
CA TYR A 31 15.78 9.65 9.76
C TYR A 31 16.83 10.69 10.17
N GLU A 32 16.61 11.45 11.26
CA GLU A 32 17.57 12.43 11.78
C GLU A 32 18.89 11.75 12.22
N LYS A 33 18.82 10.50 12.68
CA LYS A 33 20.00 9.66 13.02
C LYS A 33 20.69 9.02 11.81
N GLY A 34 20.14 9.17 10.60
CA GLY A 34 20.65 8.54 9.39
C GLY A 34 20.25 7.07 9.22
N GLU A 35 19.27 6.58 9.98
CA GLU A 35 18.71 5.24 9.82
C GLU A 35 17.82 5.18 8.56
N LYS A 36 17.76 3.98 7.97
CA LYS A 36 17.00 3.76 6.73
C LYS A 36 15.58 3.34 7.05
N PHE A 37 14.64 3.89 6.30
CA PHE A 37 13.26 3.42 6.23
C PHE A 37 12.80 3.38 4.78
N TYR A 38 11.63 2.80 4.53
CA TYR A 38 11.00 2.77 3.21
C TYR A 38 9.51 3.11 3.34
N LEU A 39 8.91 3.51 2.21
CA LEU A 39 7.48 3.78 2.11
C LEU A 39 6.75 2.54 1.59
N TYR A 40 5.54 2.34 2.07
CA TYR A 40 4.63 1.33 1.57
C TYR A 40 3.23 1.92 1.40
N THR A 41 2.61 1.65 0.25
CA THR A 41 1.20 1.97 -0.03
C THR A 41 0.64 0.89 -0.96
N GLY A 42 -0.66 0.89 -1.21
CA GLY A 42 -1.27 -0.09 -2.09
C GLY A 42 -2.45 0.45 -2.88
N ARG A 43 -2.90 -0.35 -3.85
CA ARG A 43 -4.09 -0.09 -4.65
C ARG A 43 -4.75 -1.42 -5.01
N GLY A 44 -6.01 -1.57 -4.62
CA GLY A 44 -6.87 -2.61 -5.16
C GLY A 44 -7.44 -2.22 -6.54
N PRO A 45 -7.05 -2.89 -7.64
CA PRO A 45 -7.37 -2.47 -9.00
C PRO A 45 -8.81 -2.85 -9.39
N SER A 46 -9.78 -1.99 -9.10
CA SER A 46 -11.20 -2.27 -9.33
C SER A 46 -11.84 -1.50 -10.50
N SER A 47 -11.08 -0.64 -11.18
CA SER A 47 -11.55 0.21 -12.28
C SER A 47 -10.42 0.44 -13.27
N GLU A 48 -10.74 0.72 -14.53
CA GLU A 48 -9.72 0.91 -15.58
C GLU A 48 -8.80 2.10 -15.32
N ALA A 49 -9.32 3.17 -14.70
CA ALA A 49 -8.56 4.37 -14.40
C ALA A 49 -8.72 4.80 -12.94
N LEU A 50 -7.73 5.54 -12.44
CA LEU A 50 -7.82 6.26 -11.17
C LEU A 50 -8.69 7.51 -11.29
N HIS A 51 -9.66 7.69 -10.39
CA HIS A 51 -10.33 8.98 -10.19
C HIS A 51 -9.50 9.91 -9.28
N LEU A 52 -9.85 11.21 -9.25
CA LEU A 52 -9.13 12.24 -8.47
C LEU A 52 -8.91 11.88 -6.99
N GLY A 53 -9.89 11.24 -6.35
CA GLY A 53 -9.74 10.78 -4.96
C GLY A 53 -8.58 9.80 -4.72
N HIS A 54 -8.24 8.95 -5.70
CA HIS A 54 -7.12 8.02 -5.57
C HIS A 54 -5.77 8.73 -5.66
N LEU A 55 -5.71 9.92 -6.25
CA LEU A 55 -4.45 10.67 -6.37
C LEU A 55 -3.97 11.21 -5.02
N ILE A 56 -4.86 11.43 -4.05
CA ILE A 56 -4.49 11.99 -2.74
C ILE A 56 -3.38 11.18 -2.04
N PRO A 57 -3.51 9.86 -1.82
CA PRO A 57 -2.42 9.08 -1.23
C PRO A 57 -1.17 9.04 -2.13
N PHE A 58 -1.31 8.87 -3.45
CA PHE A 58 -0.14 8.78 -4.33
C PHE A 58 0.65 10.09 -4.44
N MET A 59 -0.02 11.22 -4.54
CA MET A 59 0.63 12.55 -4.53
C MET A 59 1.39 12.78 -3.23
N PHE A 60 0.81 12.36 -2.09
CA PHE A 60 1.47 12.51 -0.81
C PHE A 60 2.66 11.56 -0.64
N THR A 61 2.50 10.29 -1.04
CA THR A 61 3.59 9.31 -1.04
C THR A 61 4.73 9.75 -1.96
N LYS A 62 4.43 10.33 -3.12
CA LYS A 62 5.43 10.89 -4.04
C LYS A 62 6.18 12.06 -3.39
N TYR A 63 5.46 12.98 -2.75
CA TYR A 63 6.09 14.04 -1.95
C TYR A 63 7.03 13.50 -0.87
N LEU A 64 6.60 12.47 -0.12
CA LEU A 64 7.43 11.84 0.90
C LEU A 64 8.66 11.17 0.28
N GLN A 65 8.51 10.48 -0.85
CA GLN A 65 9.62 9.87 -1.58
C GLN A 65 10.65 10.92 -2.00
N ASP A 66 10.22 12.05 -2.56
CA ASP A 66 11.10 13.14 -2.97
C ASP A 66 11.82 13.78 -1.78
N ALA A 67 11.07 14.05 -0.70
CA ALA A 67 11.56 14.76 0.46
C ALA A 67 12.56 13.94 1.27
N PHE A 68 12.29 12.65 1.47
CA PHE A 68 13.14 11.75 2.27
C PHE A 68 14.12 10.93 1.43
N LYS A 69 13.94 10.88 0.10
CA LYS A 69 14.78 10.15 -0.87
C LYS A 69 14.84 8.64 -0.62
N VAL A 70 13.77 8.06 -0.08
CA VAL A 70 13.68 6.65 0.36
C VAL A 70 13.07 5.72 -0.69
N PRO A 71 13.32 4.39 -0.60
CA PRO A 71 12.62 3.40 -1.41
C PRO A 71 11.11 3.37 -1.14
N LEU A 72 10.34 2.98 -2.14
CA LEU A 72 8.89 2.82 -2.09
C LEU A 72 8.48 1.47 -2.67
N VAL A 73 7.57 0.80 -1.98
CA VAL A 73 6.89 -0.40 -2.44
C VAL A 73 5.40 -0.10 -2.63
N ILE A 74 4.83 -0.49 -3.77
CA ILE A 74 3.41 -0.34 -4.07
C ILE A 74 2.81 -1.72 -4.39
N GLN A 75 1.90 -2.20 -3.55
CA GLN A 75 1.17 -3.45 -3.76
C GLN A 75 -0.09 -3.20 -4.60
N LEU A 76 -0.29 -4.03 -5.62
CA LEU A 76 -1.52 -4.10 -6.40
C LEU A 76 -2.27 -5.39 -6.03
N THR A 77 -3.35 -5.24 -5.28
CA THR A 77 -4.10 -6.36 -4.67
C THR A 77 -5.09 -6.97 -5.68
N ASP A 78 -4.56 -7.53 -6.77
CA ASP A 78 -5.37 -8.18 -7.82
C ASP A 78 -6.05 -9.47 -7.33
N ASP A 79 -5.42 -10.18 -6.40
CA ASP A 79 -6.01 -11.30 -5.67
C ASP A 79 -7.19 -10.88 -4.78
N GLU A 80 -7.10 -9.75 -4.06
CA GLU A 80 -8.22 -9.16 -3.31
C GLU A 80 -9.38 -8.86 -4.25
N LYS A 81 -9.13 -8.32 -5.44
CA LYS A 81 -10.22 -8.03 -6.38
C LYS A 81 -10.85 -9.29 -6.94
N PHE A 82 -10.07 -10.33 -7.20
CA PHE A 82 -10.62 -11.64 -7.52
C PHE A 82 -11.49 -12.21 -6.38
N LEU A 83 -11.05 -12.06 -5.13
CA LEU A 83 -11.77 -12.56 -3.95
C LEU A 83 -13.05 -11.77 -3.63
N TRP A 84 -13.11 -10.46 -3.92
CA TRP A 84 -14.27 -9.61 -3.57
C TRP A 84 -15.20 -9.27 -4.73
N LYS A 85 -14.79 -9.48 -5.99
CA LYS A 85 -15.56 -9.14 -7.18
C LYS A 85 -15.73 -10.36 -8.08
N ASN A 86 -16.77 -10.34 -8.91
CA ASN A 86 -16.98 -11.37 -9.93
C ASN A 86 -16.13 -11.07 -11.18
N LEU A 87 -14.82 -11.21 -11.05
CA LEU A 87 -13.83 -10.98 -12.10
C LEU A 87 -13.01 -12.26 -12.30
N THR A 88 -12.47 -12.45 -13.51
CA THR A 88 -11.47 -13.51 -13.74
C THR A 88 -10.10 -13.04 -13.26
N ILE A 89 -9.17 -13.98 -13.07
CA ILE A 89 -7.78 -13.66 -12.69
C ILE A 89 -7.13 -12.79 -13.77
N GLU A 90 -7.35 -13.12 -15.05
CA GLU A 90 -6.79 -12.39 -16.20
C GLU A 90 -7.27 -10.94 -16.22
N GLU A 91 -8.54 -10.71 -15.89
CA GLU A 91 -9.10 -9.36 -15.80
C GLU A 91 -8.52 -8.59 -14.62
N CYS A 92 -8.33 -9.22 -13.46
CA CYS A 92 -7.70 -8.57 -12.31
C CYS A 92 -6.24 -8.17 -12.61
N GLN A 93 -5.47 -9.04 -13.26
CA GLN A 93 -4.10 -8.75 -13.68
C GLN A 93 -4.05 -7.66 -14.76
N ARG A 94 -5.01 -7.64 -15.71
CA ARG A 94 -5.13 -6.56 -16.70
C ARG A 94 -5.38 -5.22 -15.99
N LEU A 95 -6.32 -5.17 -15.05
CA LEU A 95 -6.64 -3.96 -14.29
C LEU A 95 -5.45 -3.50 -13.42
N ALA A 96 -4.73 -4.43 -12.79
CA ALA A 96 -3.49 -4.11 -12.06
C ALA A 96 -2.48 -3.42 -12.97
N ARG A 97 -2.25 -3.97 -14.17
CA ARG A 97 -1.32 -3.38 -15.15
C ARG A 97 -1.76 -1.99 -15.61
N GLU A 98 -3.05 -1.76 -15.86
CA GLU A 98 -3.53 -0.42 -16.23
C GLU A 98 -3.40 0.58 -15.07
N ASN A 99 -3.76 0.18 -13.86
CA ASN A 99 -3.61 1.04 -12.66
C ASN A 99 -2.14 1.34 -12.36
N ALA A 100 -1.22 0.41 -12.65
CA ALA A 100 0.21 0.65 -12.53
C ALA A 100 0.68 1.81 -13.43
N LYS A 101 0.12 1.97 -14.65
CA LYS A 101 0.45 3.08 -15.54
C LYS A 101 0.04 4.43 -14.94
N ASP A 102 -1.17 4.51 -14.38
CA ASP A 102 -1.67 5.72 -13.71
C ASP A 102 -0.82 6.09 -12.49
N ILE A 103 -0.41 5.08 -11.71
CA ILE A 103 0.48 5.27 -10.55
C ILE A 103 1.85 5.78 -11.01
N ILE A 104 2.44 5.17 -12.04
CA ILE A 104 3.71 5.64 -12.62
C ILE A 104 3.59 7.09 -13.13
N ALA A 105 2.45 7.44 -13.73
CA ALA A 105 2.18 8.81 -14.21
C ALA A 105 2.14 9.86 -13.08
N CYS A 106 2.01 9.46 -11.81
CA CYS A 106 2.16 10.38 -10.67
C CYS A 106 3.61 10.87 -10.48
N GLY A 107 4.58 10.29 -11.19
CA GLY A 107 5.97 10.77 -11.25
C GLY A 107 6.87 10.24 -10.12
N PHE A 108 6.69 8.98 -9.72
CA PHE A 108 7.59 8.30 -8.80
C PHE A 108 8.96 8.03 -9.43
N ASP A 109 10.03 8.01 -8.63
CA ASP A 109 11.38 7.67 -9.06
C ASP A 109 11.48 6.17 -9.38
N ILE A 110 11.67 5.84 -10.65
CA ILE A 110 11.76 4.45 -11.13
C ILE A 110 12.93 3.67 -10.48
N SER A 111 14.00 4.35 -10.08
CA SER A 111 15.16 3.71 -9.45
C SER A 111 14.91 3.32 -7.99
N LYS A 112 13.82 3.82 -7.39
CA LYS A 112 13.48 3.64 -5.97
C LYS A 112 12.08 3.09 -5.74
N THR A 113 11.34 2.78 -6.81
CA THR A 113 9.94 2.37 -6.71
C THR A 113 9.78 0.97 -7.25
N PHE A 114 9.28 0.07 -6.40
CA PHE A 114 8.92 -1.28 -6.77
C PHE A 114 7.41 -1.43 -6.71
N ILE A 115 6.79 -1.65 -7.87
CA ILE A 115 5.36 -1.93 -8.00
C ILE A 115 5.20 -3.40 -8.35
N PHE A 116 4.34 -4.11 -7.62
CA PHE A 116 4.06 -5.51 -7.87
C PHE A 116 2.57 -5.81 -7.71
N ASN A 117 2.11 -6.88 -8.34
CA ASN A 117 0.79 -7.46 -8.13
C ASN A 117 0.91 -8.79 -7.37
N ASP A 118 -0.10 -9.10 -6.58
CA ASP A 118 -0.03 -10.20 -5.62
C ASP A 118 0.05 -11.57 -6.31
N PHE A 119 -0.73 -11.78 -7.38
CA PHE A 119 -0.69 -13.05 -8.12
C PHE A 119 0.71 -13.43 -8.65
N ASP A 120 1.53 -12.46 -9.05
CA ASP A 120 2.84 -12.73 -9.65
C ASP A 120 4.00 -12.67 -8.65
N TYR A 121 3.86 -11.91 -7.57
CA TYR A 121 4.96 -11.67 -6.62
C TYR A 121 4.88 -12.48 -5.33
N VAL A 122 3.67 -12.84 -4.88
CA VAL A 122 3.47 -13.53 -3.61
C VAL A 122 4.13 -14.92 -3.65
N GLY A 123 5.25 -15.03 -2.95
CA GLY A 123 6.04 -16.25 -2.86
C GLY A 123 7.25 -16.07 -1.96
N GLY A 124 8.11 -17.07 -1.87
CA GLY A 124 9.43 -16.98 -1.23
C GLY A 124 9.43 -16.32 0.15
N ALA A 125 10.10 -15.16 0.28
CA ALA A 125 10.16 -14.41 1.53
C ALA A 125 8.81 -13.77 1.92
N PHE A 126 8.04 -13.29 0.94
CA PHE A 126 6.73 -12.68 1.18
C PHE A 126 5.78 -13.68 1.82
N TYR A 127 5.66 -14.87 1.24
CA TYR A 127 4.81 -15.95 1.78
C TYR A 127 5.24 -16.39 3.19
N ARG A 128 6.55 -16.42 3.48
CA ARG A 128 7.05 -16.71 4.84
C ARG A 128 6.59 -15.67 5.87
N ASN A 129 6.49 -14.40 5.48
CA ASN A 129 5.95 -13.35 6.34
C ASN A 129 4.43 -13.47 6.49
N MET A 130 3.70 -13.74 5.41
CA MET A 130 2.25 -13.98 5.47
C MET A 130 1.91 -15.09 6.47
N VAL A 131 2.61 -16.23 6.41
CA VAL A 131 2.37 -17.36 7.34
C VAL A 131 2.67 -16.96 8.79
N GLN A 132 3.69 -16.12 9.02
CA GLN A 132 3.99 -15.60 10.35
C GLN A 132 2.88 -14.68 10.88
N VAL A 133 2.32 -13.80 10.05
CA VAL A 133 1.19 -12.94 10.42
C VAL A 133 -0.06 -13.78 10.66
N ALA A 134 -0.40 -14.68 9.73
CA ALA A 134 -1.57 -15.55 9.82
C ALA A 134 -1.59 -16.39 11.11
N LYS A 135 -0.43 -16.90 11.56
CA LYS A 135 -0.34 -17.66 12.82
C LYS A 135 -0.65 -16.82 14.08
N ARG A 136 -0.50 -15.49 14.01
CA ARG A 136 -0.67 -14.57 15.15
C ARG A 136 -2.04 -13.89 15.17
N VAL A 137 -2.85 -14.08 14.14
CA VAL A 137 -4.19 -13.51 14.02
C VAL A 137 -5.21 -14.63 14.04
N THR A 138 -6.01 -14.69 15.10
CA THR A 138 -7.11 -15.64 15.21
C THR A 138 -8.28 -15.22 14.32
N TYR A 139 -9.10 -16.19 13.92
CA TYR A 139 -10.34 -15.89 13.17
C TYR A 139 -11.26 -14.93 13.93
N ASN A 140 -11.38 -15.07 15.25
CA ASN A 140 -12.19 -14.16 16.08
C ASN A 140 -11.70 -12.70 15.99
N GLN A 141 -10.38 -12.47 15.97
CA GLN A 141 -9.83 -11.14 15.74
C GLN A 141 -10.18 -10.63 14.33
N ALA A 142 -10.07 -11.48 13.31
CA ALA A 142 -10.42 -11.10 11.94
C ALA A 142 -11.90 -10.72 11.81
N VAL A 143 -12.81 -11.45 12.47
CA VAL A 143 -14.25 -11.11 12.56
C VAL A 143 -14.43 -9.76 13.26
N GLY A 144 -13.77 -9.53 14.40
CA GLY A 144 -13.90 -8.28 15.15
C GLY A 144 -13.36 -7.05 14.41
N ILE A 145 -12.33 -7.22 13.56
CA ILE A 145 -11.68 -6.12 12.83
C ILE A 145 -12.36 -5.86 11.47
N PHE A 146 -12.61 -6.92 10.70
CA PHE A 146 -13.05 -6.81 9.30
C PHE A 146 -14.53 -7.15 9.09
N GLY A 147 -15.23 -7.66 10.12
CA GLY A 147 -16.65 -8.00 10.03
C GLY A 147 -16.94 -9.25 9.20
N PHE A 148 -15.97 -10.17 9.03
CA PHE A 148 -16.20 -11.43 8.33
C PHE A 148 -17.28 -12.27 9.01
N THR A 149 -17.99 -13.05 8.19
CA THR A 149 -19.07 -13.93 8.62
C THR A 149 -18.74 -15.39 8.33
N GLY A 150 -19.55 -16.32 8.85
CA GLY A 150 -19.43 -17.74 8.53
C GLY A 150 -19.71 -18.09 7.07
N GLU A 151 -20.30 -17.16 6.30
CA GLU A 151 -20.59 -17.32 4.88
C GLU A 151 -19.44 -16.82 3.97
N ASP A 152 -18.47 -16.08 4.52
CA ASP A 152 -17.32 -15.61 3.75
C ASP A 152 -16.37 -16.77 3.47
N HIS A 153 -15.97 -16.92 2.20
CA HIS A 153 -15.03 -17.95 1.80
C HIS A 153 -13.64 -17.73 2.41
N ILE A 154 -12.93 -18.83 2.65
CA ILE A 154 -11.63 -18.84 3.33
C ILE A 154 -10.60 -17.89 2.71
N GLY A 155 -10.66 -17.64 1.40
CA GLY A 155 -9.79 -16.69 0.72
C GLY A 155 -9.91 -15.26 1.24
N LYS A 156 -11.12 -14.76 1.48
CA LYS A 156 -11.34 -13.42 2.09
C LYS A 156 -10.80 -13.38 3.51
N VAL A 157 -11.09 -14.44 4.28
CA VAL A 157 -10.66 -14.56 5.67
C VAL A 157 -9.13 -14.62 5.78
N SER A 158 -8.46 -15.22 4.80
CA SER A 158 -7.00 -15.35 4.73
C SER A 158 -6.30 -14.23 3.97
N PHE A 159 -7.02 -13.21 3.49
CA PHE A 159 -6.41 -12.07 2.78
C PHE A 159 -5.69 -11.08 3.71
N PRO A 160 -6.15 -10.75 4.94
CA PRO A 160 -5.46 -9.75 5.76
C PRO A 160 -3.96 -10.00 5.98
N PRO A 161 -3.45 -11.24 6.11
CA PRO A 161 -2.01 -11.49 6.15
C PRO A 161 -1.22 -11.18 4.87
N VAL A 162 -1.89 -11.01 3.72
CA VAL A 162 -1.31 -10.59 2.43
C VAL A 162 -0.97 -9.09 2.44
N GLN A 163 -1.70 -8.28 3.21
CA GLN A 163 -1.61 -6.81 3.23
C GLN A 163 -0.91 -6.27 4.48
#